data_AF-A0A355BGC1-F1
#
_entry.id   AF-A0A355BGC1-F1
#
_cell.length_a   1.000
_cell.length_b   1.000
_cell.length_c   1.000
_cell.angle_alpha   90.00
_cell.angle_beta   90.00
_cell.angle_gamma   90.00
#
_symmetry.space_group_name_H-M   'P 1'
#
loop_
_entity.id
_entity.type
_entity.pdbx_description
1 polymer ?
#
loop_
_entity_poly.entity_id
_entity_poly.type
_entity_poly.pdbx_seq_one_letter_code
_entity_poly.pdbx_strand_id
1 'polypeptide(L)' 'MFKIVSKKRLNKESVELDIEAPLIAKKARPGQFVIFR' A
#
# COMPACT_ATOMS: atom_id res chain seq x y z
N MET A 1 -0.06 -13.06 -3.85
CA MET A 1 -1.00 -11.91 -3.73
C MET A 1 -0.93 -11.40 -2.30
N PHE A 2 -0.82 -10.09 -2.10
CA PHE A 2 -0.76 -9.50 -0.75
C PHE A 2 -2.18 -9.21 -0.24
N LYS A 3 -2.38 -9.33 1.08
CA LYS A 3 -3.69 -9.09 1.69
C LYS A 3 -3.94 -7.58 1.82
N ILE A 4 -5.12 -7.13 1.40
CA ILE A 4 -5.60 -5.76 1.69
C ILE A 4 -6.23 -5.79 3.08
N VAL A 5 -5.62 -5.09 4.03
CA VAL A 5 -6.09 -5.00 5.42
C VAL A 5 -7.20 -3.97 5.54
N SER A 6 -7.04 -2.83 4.86
CA SER A 6 -8.02 -1.76 4.84
C SER A 6 -8.10 -1.13 3.45
N LYS A 7 -9.28 -0.61 3.11
CA LYS A 7 -9.52 0.13 1.88
C LYS A 7 -10.49 1.25 2.16
N LYS A 8 -10.03 2.49 2.06
CA LYS A 8 -10.82 3.68 2.34
C LYS A 8 -10.80 4.62 1.15
N ARG A 9 -11.97 4.97 0.65
CA ARG A 9 -12.10 6.04 -0.36
C ARG A 9 -11.94 7.39 0.35
N LEU A 10 -10.94 8.18 -0.07
CA LEU A 10 -10.70 9.51 0.50
C LEU A 10 -11.53 10.58 -0.24
N ASN A 11 -11.63 10.45 -1.56
CA ASN A 11 -12.43 11.33 -2.41
C ASN A 11 -12.88 10.56 -3.67
N LYS A 12 -13.42 11.24 -4.68
CA LYS A 12 -13.93 10.59 -5.89
C LYS A 12 -12.85 9.82 -6.67
N GLU A 13 -11.61 10.27 -6.64
CA GLU A 13 -10.51 9.80 -7.49
C GLU A 13 -9.42 9.04 -6.73
N SER A 14 -9.35 9.18 -5.40
CA SER A 14 -8.28 8.66 -4.56
C SER A 14 -8.80 7.66 -3.52
N VAL A 15 -8.04 6.59 -3.35
CA VAL A 15 -8.30 5.53 -2.39
C VAL A 15 -7.02 5.23 -1.63
N GLU A 16 -7.12 5.21 -0.31
CA GLU A 16 -6.07 4.74 0.59
C GLU A 16 -6.20 3.23 0.79
N LEU A 17 -5.08 2.53 0.73
CA LEU A 17 -4.99 1.09 0.85
C LEU A 17 -3.90 0.73 1.86
N ASP A 18 -4.27 -0.03 2.89
CA ASP A 18 -3.30 -0.72 3.74
C ASP A 18 -3.11 -2.14 3.23
N ILE A 19 -1.87 -2.46 2.83
CA ILE A 19 -1.53 -3.76 2.25
C ILE A 19 -0.49 -4.44 3.13
N GLU A 20 -0.75 -5.70 3.50
CA GLU A 20 0.16 -6.51 4.28
C GLU A 20 1.30 -7.04 3.40
N ALA A 21 2.47 -6.42 3.50
CA ALA A 21 3.70 -6.82 2.79
C ALA A 21 4.94 -6.70 3.71
N PRO A 22 5.17 -7.67 4.62
CA PRO A 22 6.11 -7.52 5.75
C PRO A 22 7.57 -7.29 5.34
N LEU A 23 8.03 -7.95 4.26
CA LEU A 23 9.41 -7.80 3.79
C LEU A 23 9.68 -6.44 3.15
N ILE A 24 8.68 -5.86 2.50
CA ILE A 24 8.76 -4.51 1.90
C ILE A 24 8.66 -3.48 3.02
N ALA A 25 7.68 -3.61 3.91
CA ALA A 25 7.47 -2.70 5.04
C ALA A 25 8.73 -2.57 5.92
N LYS A 26 9.45 -3.67 6.18
CA LYS A 26 10.69 -3.66 6.98
C LYS A 26 11.86 -2.96 6.28
N LYS A 27 11.86 -2.87 4.95
CA LYS A 27 13.00 -2.36 4.15
C LYS A 27 12.72 -1.02 3.48
N ALA A 28 11.48 -0.55 3.49
CA ALA A 28 11.06 0.68 2.82
C ALA A 28 11.76 1.90 3.44
N ARG A 29 12.21 2.82 2.57
CA ARG A 29 12.83 4.10 2.94
C ARG A 29 12.07 5.25 2.26
N PRO A 30 12.14 6.48 2.80
CA PRO A 30 11.53 7.65 2.17
C PRO A 30 11.99 7.83 0.72
N GLY A 31 11.06 8.22 -0.16
CA GLY A 31 11.31 8.43 -1.59
C GLY A 31 11.28 7.16 -2.46
N GLN A 32 11.09 5.97 -1.88
CA GLN A 32 10.88 4.74 -2.64
C GLN A 32 9.39 4.52 -2.97
N PHE A 33 9.12 3.73 -4.01
CA PHE A 33 7.77 3.31 -4.38
C PHE A 33 7.75 1.82 -4.73
N VAL A 34 6.53 1.26 -4.88
CA VAL A 34 6.30 -0.13 -5.28
C VAL A 34 5.57 -0.19 -6.61
N ILE A 35 5.81 -1.26 -7.38
CA ILE A 35 4.99 -1.62 -8.53
C ILE A 35 4.00 -2.67 -8.06
N PHE A 36 2.72 -2.38 -8.22
CA PHE A 36 1.61 -3.27 -7.88
C PHE A 36 0.93 -3.72 -9.19
N ARG A 37 0.67 -5.01 -9.34
CA ARG A 37 0.04 -5.61 -10.54
C ARG A 37 -1.16 -6.46 -10.13
#